data_AF-A0A6A3EME0-F1
#
_entry.id   AF-A0A6A3EME0-F1
#
_cell.length_a   1.000
_cell.length_b   1.000
_cell.length_c   1.000
_cell.angle_alpha   90.00
_cell.angle_beta   90.00
_cell.angle_gamma   90.00
#
_symmetry.space_group_name_H-M   'P 1'
#
loop_
_entity.id
_entity.type
_entity.pdbx_description
1 polymer ?
#
loop_
_entity_poly.entity_id
_entity_poly.type
_entity_poly.pdbx_seq_one_letter_code
_entity_poly.pdbx_strand_id
1 'polypeptide(L)'
;MEPDHLLTSIRVVCMNHPRVSALDHVLHLVDDLLFPSARLTLPRCVLFDSPRLFLRVLSALDNDANRCKFEKQQQMRLAMQAAAQRGQLWTVQLLYQRHPAALTGATAQAAGASGHLPMIQWVHEIKRCLMNVDYYAAVYKTFEASASRGDLRTVQWLVSVQEQRRGRSGEEGGLGDDEVSGRPLAREGRQLRAGSGCWVWAS
;
A
#
# COMPACT_ATOMS: atom_id res chain seq x y z
N MET A 1 0.88 17.97 20.49
CA MET A 1 0.88 18.12 19.02
C MET A 1 2.33 18.03 18.60
N GLU A 2 2.70 16.96 17.90
CA GLU A 2 4.10 16.55 17.72
C GLU A 2 4.92 17.59 16.91
N PRO A 3 6.10 18.03 17.40
CA PRO A 3 7.00 19.00 16.75
C PRO A 3 7.73 18.45 15.51
N ASP A 4 7.31 17.30 14.99
CA ASP A 4 8.00 16.52 13.96
C ASP A 4 7.75 16.96 12.51
N HIS A 5 6.91 17.97 12.33
CA HIS A 5 6.64 18.52 11.00
C HIS A 5 7.45 19.75 10.64
N LEU A 6 8.17 20.36 11.59
CA LEU A 6 8.99 21.56 11.32
C LEU A 6 10.23 21.23 10.48
N LEU A 7 10.60 22.14 9.56
CA LEU A 7 11.84 22.03 8.80
C LEU A 7 13.06 21.93 9.73
N THR A 8 14.07 21.16 9.31
CA THR A 8 15.34 21.05 10.04
C THR A 8 16.03 22.41 10.18
N SER A 9 15.93 23.27 9.18
CA SER A 9 16.44 24.65 9.24
C SER A 9 15.76 25.46 10.37
N ILE A 10 14.44 25.32 10.54
CA ILE A 10 13.70 25.98 11.61
C ILE A 10 14.08 25.40 12.96
N ARG A 11 14.22 24.07 13.08
CA ARG A 11 14.73 23.44 14.30
C ARG A 11 16.10 23.99 14.70
N VAL A 12 17.02 24.15 13.75
CA VAL A 12 18.35 24.73 14.01
C VAL A 12 18.25 26.20 14.47
N VAL A 13 17.38 27.00 13.84
CA VAL A 13 17.14 28.39 14.26
C VAL A 13 16.51 28.46 15.66
N CYS A 14 15.57 27.57 15.97
CA CYS A 14 14.95 27.45 17.29
C CYS A 14 15.95 27.07 18.37
N MET A 15 16.93 26.21 18.05
CA MET A 15 18.00 25.84 18.99
C MET A 15 18.92 27.03 19.33
N ASN A 16 19.16 27.94 18.38
CA ASN A 16 19.97 29.13 18.61
C ASN A 16 19.18 30.30 19.23
N HIS A 17 17.85 30.33 19.08
CA HIS A 17 16.98 31.43 19.54
C HIS A 17 15.76 30.92 20.32
N PRO A 18 15.90 30.60 21.62
CA PRO A 18 14.82 30.02 22.44
C PRO A 18 13.63 30.96 22.67
N ARG A 19 13.77 32.26 22.41
CA ARG A 19 12.66 33.23 22.44
C ARG A 19 11.72 33.06 21.25
N VAL A 20 12.22 32.60 20.11
CA VAL A 20 11.44 32.35 18.90
C VAL A 20 10.74 30.99 18.99
N SER A 21 11.36 30.01 19.66
CA SER A 21 10.74 28.70 19.88
C SER A 21 9.52 28.73 20.80
N ALA A 22 9.33 29.80 21.58
CA ALA A 22 8.15 29.98 22.43
C ALA A 22 6.91 30.45 21.64
N LEU A 23 7.05 30.80 20.36
CA LEU A 23 5.99 31.36 19.52
C LEU A 23 5.59 30.38 18.41
N ASP A 24 4.82 29.34 18.77
CA ASP A 24 4.44 28.26 17.84
C ASP A 24 3.79 28.76 16.54
N HIS A 25 2.93 29.78 16.61
CA HIS A 25 2.26 30.36 15.44
C HIS A 25 3.24 31.02 14.45
N VAL A 26 4.32 31.65 14.96
CA VAL A 26 5.36 32.25 14.10
C VAL A 26 6.18 31.14 13.44
N LEU A 27 6.48 30.06 14.16
CA LEU A 27 7.16 28.91 13.58
C LEU A 27 6.35 28.31 12.44
N HIS A 28 5.03 28.13 12.62
CA HIS A 28 4.16 27.64 11.56
C HIS A 28 4.12 28.57 10.33
N LEU A 29 4.08 29.90 10.53
CA LEU A 29 4.13 30.86 9.41
C LEU A 29 5.46 30.83 8.67
N VAL A 30 6.59 30.76 9.39
CA VAL A 30 7.92 30.65 8.78
C VAL A 30 8.06 29.31 8.05
N ASP A 31 7.51 28.25 8.61
CA ASP A 31 7.47 26.91 8.04
C ASP A 31 6.65 26.85 6.74
N ASP A 32 5.48 27.50 6.72
CA ASP A 32 4.63 27.64 5.53
C ASP A 32 5.26 28.54 4.46
N LEU A 33 5.97 29.60 4.86
CA LEU A 33 6.68 30.50 3.93
C LEU A 33 7.87 29.81 3.28
N LEU A 34 8.70 29.11 4.07
CA LEU A 34 9.88 28.40 3.57
C LEU A 34 9.49 27.21 2.70
N PHE A 35 8.35 26.57 3.00
CA PHE A 35 7.89 25.43 2.24
C PHE A 35 6.37 25.46 2.06
N PRO A 36 5.86 26.04 0.96
CA PRO A 36 4.43 26.05 0.66
C PRO A 36 3.96 24.63 0.30
N SER A 37 3.68 23.84 1.33
CA SER A 37 3.15 22.47 1.30
C SER A 37 1.88 22.38 0.47
N ALA A 38 1.07 23.44 0.43
CA ALA A 38 -0.15 23.55 -0.36
C ALA A 38 0.08 23.45 -1.88
N ARG A 39 1.27 23.80 -2.40
CA ARG A 39 1.58 23.77 -3.84
C ARG A 39 2.13 22.44 -4.33
N LEU A 40 2.58 21.57 -3.43
CA LEU A 40 3.13 20.26 -3.78
C LEU A 40 2.04 19.20 -3.74
N THR A 41 1.93 18.45 -4.82
CA THR A 41 1.06 17.27 -4.89
C THR A 41 1.82 16.05 -4.36
N LEU A 42 1.12 15.14 -3.68
CA LEU A 42 1.71 13.89 -3.18
C LEU A 42 2.51 13.10 -4.25
N PRO A 43 2.03 12.96 -5.51
CA PRO A 43 2.76 12.22 -6.53
C PRO A 43 4.10 12.85 -6.89
N ARG A 44 4.24 14.18 -6.78
CA ARG A 44 5.54 14.85 -6.97
C ARG A 44 6.51 14.57 -5.84
N CYS A 45 6.01 14.42 -4.60
CA CYS A 45 6.84 14.15 -3.43
C CYS A 45 7.58 12.82 -3.54
N VAL A 46 6.93 11.82 -4.14
CA VAL A 46 7.49 10.50 -4.45
C VAL A 46 8.77 10.59 -5.30
N LEU A 47 8.89 11.59 -6.17
CA LEU A 47 10.07 11.79 -7.02
C LEU A 47 11.32 12.20 -6.22
N PHE A 48 11.13 12.92 -5.12
CA PHE A 48 12.23 13.39 -4.26
C PHE A 48 12.71 12.34 -3.25
N ASP A 49 12.03 11.20 -3.16
CA ASP A 49 12.38 10.05 -2.31
C ASP A 49 12.68 10.42 -0.84
N SER A 50 12.04 11.48 -0.36
CA SER A 50 12.32 12.07 0.95
C SER A 50 11.17 11.75 1.91
N PRO A 51 11.36 10.87 2.91
CA PRO A 51 10.26 10.42 3.78
C PRO A 51 9.69 11.55 4.64
N ARG A 52 10.54 12.48 5.09
CA ARG A 52 10.12 13.66 5.86
C ARG A 52 9.26 14.63 5.04
N LEU A 53 9.68 14.88 3.80
CA LEU A 53 8.93 15.70 2.86
C LEU A 53 7.56 15.09 2.59
N PHE A 54 7.54 13.77 2.35
CA PHE A 54 6.35 13.02 2.06
C PHE A 54 5.35 13.04 3.21
N LEU A 55 5.80 12.74 4.44
CA LEU A 55 4.95 12.77 5.64
C LEU A 55 4.35 14.15 5.91
N ARG A 56 5.11 15.20 5.63
CA ARG A 56 4.65 16.58 5.82
C ARG A 56 3.60 17.00 4.79
N VAL A 57 3.81 16.67 3.51
CA VAL A 57 2.80 16.97 2.48
C VAL A 57 1.56 16.11 2.69
N LEU A 58 1.73 14.89 3.19
CA LEU A 58 0.62 14.01 3.57
C LEU A 58 -0.20 14.59 4.74
N SER A 59 0.45 15.09 5.80
CA SER A 59 -0.27 15.74 6.90
C SER A 59 -0.94 17.04 6.47
N ALA A 60 -0.32 17.83 5.58
CA ALA A 60 -0.95 19.00 5.00
C ALA A 60 -2.21 18.63 4.18
N LEU A 61 -2.15 17.59 3.35
CA LEU A 61 -3.29 17.10 2.57
C LEU A 61 -4.45 16.62 3.47
N ASP A 62 -4.14 15.95 4.57
CA ASP A 62 -5.14 15.47 5.52
C ASP A 62 -5.88 16.67 6.17
N ASN A 63 -5.13 17.70 6.56
CA ASN A 63 -5.65 18.91 7.19
C ASN A 63 -6.31 19.91 6.22
N ASP A 64 -6.11 19.77 4.91
CA ASP A 64 -6.71 20.66 3.91
C ASP A 64 -8.25 20.55 3.91
N ALA A 65 -8.94 21.56 4.45
CA ALA A 65 -10.40 21.64 4.41
C ALA A 65 -10.96 22.01 3.02
N ASN A 66 -10.14 22.63 2.17
CA ASN A 66 -10.55 23.13 0.85
C ASN A 66 -10.66 22.02 -0.20
N ARG A 67 -9.98 20.87 -0.01
CA ARG A 67 -9.93 19.79 -1.00
C ARG A 67 -11.06 18.80 -0.78
N CYS A 68 -11.81 18.53 -1.85
CA CYS A 68 -12.88 17.53 -1.83
C CYS A 68 -12.32 16.13 -1.55
N LYS A 69 -13.13 15.25 -0.95
CA LYS A 69 -12.76 13.85 -0.66
C LYS A 69 -12.22 13.12 -1.90
N PHE A 70 -12.82 13.39 -3.06
CA PHE A 70 -12.40 12.82 -4.35
C PHE A 70 -10.98 13.23 -4.74
N GLU A 71 -10.61 14.51 -4.56
CA GLU A 71 -9.26 15.00 -4.89
C GLU A 71 -8.21 14.38 -3.98
N LYS A 72 -8.49 14.27 -2.67
CA LYS A 72 -7.60 13.61 -1.71
C LYS A 72 -7.36 12.15 -2.10
N GLN A 73 -8.43 11.42 -2.43
CA GLN A 73 -8.35 10.04 -2.88
C GLN A 73 -7.56 9.89 -4.20
N GLN A 74 -7.76 10.81 -5.15
CA GLN A 74 -7.04 10.78 -6.41
C GLN A 74 -5.54 11.06 -6.23
N GLN A 75 -5.17 12.02 -5.38
CA GLN A 75 -3.76 12.26 -5.04
C GLN A 75 -3.12 11.03 -4.39
N MET A 76 -3.85 10.33 -3.51
CA MET A 76 -3.41 9.11 -2.86
C MET A 76 -3.15 7.98 -3.87
N ARG A 77 -4.10 7.74 -4.79
CA ARG A 77 -3.98 6.72 -5.84
C ARG A 77 -2.77 6.98 -6.74
N LEU A 78 -2.62 8.21 -7.20
CA LEU A 78 -1.51 8.60 -8.08
C LEU A 78 -0.15 8.51 -7.35
N ALA A 79 -0.09 8.89 -6.08
CA ALA A 79 1.12 8.79 -5.29
C ALA A 79 1.51 7.32 -5.04
N MET A 80 0.55 6.48 -4.71
CA MET A 80 0.77 5.05 -4.51
C MET A 80 1.25 4.37 -5.81
N GLN A 81 0.65 4.70 -6.95
CA GLN A 81 1.08 4.21 -8.26
C GLN A 81 2.53 4.65 -8.60
N ALA A 82 2.86 5.92 -8.39
CA ALA A 82 4.20 6.44 -8.65
C ALA A 82 5.25 5.79 -7.73
N ALA A 83 4.91 5.59 -6.46
CA ALA A 83 5.80 4.96 -5.49
C ALA A 83 6.01 3.47 -5.82
N ALA A 84 4.95 2.78 -6.23
CA ALA A 84 5.01 1.39 -6.68
C ALA A 84 5.91 1.25 -7.92
N GLN A 85 5.80 2.14 -8.90
CA GLN A 85 6.65 2.12 -10.10
C GLN A 85 8.14 2.28 -9.79
N ARG A 86 8.48 3.06 -8.76
CA ARG A 86 9.86 3.29 -8.31
C ARG A 86 10.37 2.20 -7.35
N GLY A 87 9.50 1.29 -6.90
CA GLY A 87 9.86 0.27 -5.92
C GLY A 87 9.97 0.80 -4.48
N GLN A 88 9.41 1.97 -4.16
CA GLN A 88 9.46 2.57 -2.83
C GLN A 88 8.47 1.87 -1.87
N LEU A 89 8.86 0.70 -1.36
CA LEU A 89 8.01 -0.16 -0.52
C LEU A 89 7.48 0.57 0.73
N TRP A 90 8.34 1.33 1.41
CA TRP A 90 7.97 2.07 2.62
C TRP A 90 6.82 3.06 2.36
N THR A 91 6.92 3.84 1.28
CA THR A 91 5.89 4.82 0.90
C THR A 91 4.57 4.12 0.57
N VAL A 92 4.62 3.02 -0.18
CA VAL A 92 3.41 2.26 -0.56
C VAL A 92 2.73 1.65 0.68
N GLN A 93 3.49 1.07 1.60
CA GLN A 93 2.98 0.53 2.86
C GLN A 93 2.32 1.61 3.73
N LEU A 94 2.99 2.76 3.87
CA LEU A 94 2.48 3.90 4.61
C LEU A 94 1.13 4.39 4.04
N LEU A 95 1.04 4.53 2.71
CA LEU A 95 -0.20 4.96 2.06
C LEU A 95 -1.30 3.90 2.17
N TYR A 96 -0.95 2.62 2.08
CA TYR A 96 -1.90 1.52 2.20
C TYR A 96 -2.51 1.43 3.60
N GLN A 97 -1.70 1.64 4.65
CA GLN A 97 -2.19 1.67 6.04
C GLN A 97 -3.21 2.78 6.28
N ARG A 98 -3.04 3.95 5.66
CA ARG A 98 -3.99 5.07 5.79
C ARG A 98 -5.22 4.92 4.88
N HIS A 99 -5.00 4.51 3.64
CA HIS A 99 -6.03 4.45 2.61
C HIS A 99 -5.94 3.16 1.78
N PRO A 100 -6.43 2.03 2.30
CA PRO A 100 -6.39 0.76 1.56
C PRO A 100 -7.20 0.82 0.27
N ALA A 101 -8.26 1.64 0.21
CA ALA A 101 -9.07 1.88 -0.98
C ALA A 101 -8.33 2.62 -2.12
N ALA A 102 -7.13 3.14 -1.87
CA ALA A 102 -6.28 3.73 -2.92
C ALA A 102 -5.53 2.66 -3.71
N LEU A 103 -5.42 1.43 -3.19
CA LEU A 103 -4.81 0.31 -3.90
C LEU A 103 -5.69 -0.10 -5.08
N THR A 104 -5.13 -0.09 -6.27
CA THR A 104 -5.85 -0.34 -7.52
C THR A 104 -5.05 -1.26 -8.43
N GLY A 105 -5.71 -1.86 -9.43
CA GLY A 105 -5.01 -2.66 -10.44
C GLY A 105 -3.84 -1.92 -11.11
N ALA A 106 -3.98 -0.61 -11.35
CA ALA A 106 -2.92 0.23 -11.88
C ALA A 106 -1.68 0.28 -10.97
N THR A 107 -1.87 0.27 -9.64
CA THR A 107 -0.77 0.20 -8.67
C THR A 107 -0.06 -1.15 -8.73
N ALA A 108 -0.83 -2.24 -8.84
CA ALA A 108 -0.28 -3.59 -8.97
C ALA A 108 0.53 -3.75 -10.28
N GLN A 109 0.01 -3.23 -11.40
CA GLN A 109 0.73 -3.17 -12.67
C GLN A 109 2.02 -2.34 -12.56
N ALA A 110 1.98 -1.19 -11.90
CA ALA A 110 3.15 -0.35 -11.66
C ALA A 110 4.21 -1.04 -10.79
N ALA A 111 3.79 -1.75 -9.74
CA ALA A 111 4.67 -2.60 -8.94
C ALA A 111 5.35 -3.68 -9.81
N GLY A 112 4.61 -4.28 -10.73
CA GLY A 112 5.18 -5.23 -11.70
C GLY A 112 6.22 -4.63 -12.63
N ALA A 113 5.98 -3.41 -13.10
CA ALA A 113 6.94 -2.66 -13.90
C ALA A 113 8.16 -2.18 -13.10
N SER A 114 8.12 -2.15 -11.76
CA SER A 114 9.23 -1.68 -10.94
C SER A 114 10.41 -2.64 -10.91
N GLY A 115 10.18 -3.94 -11.12
CA GLY A 115 11.20 -5.00 -10.96
C GLY A 115 11.74 -5.11 -9.53
N HIS A 116 11.09 -4.49 -8.55
CA HIS A 116 11.48 -4.59 -7.15
C HIS A 116 10.82 -5.83 -6.53
N LEU A 117 11.56 -6.94 -6.40
CA LEU A 117 11.04 -8.20 -5.87
C LEU A 117 10.26 -8.05 -4.55
N PRO A 118 10.74 -7.30 -3.53
CA PRO A 118 9.98 -7.09 -2.30
C PRO A 118 8.63 -6.39 -2.51
N MET A 119 8.53 -5.46 -3.46
CA MET A 119 7.25 -4.82 -3.81
C MET A 119 6.28 -5.82 -4.43
N ILE A 120 6.77 -6.67 -5.34
CA ILE A 120 5.95 -7.67 -6.03
C ILE A 120 5.43 -8.72 -5.02
N GLN A 121 6.28 -9.14 -4.08
CA GLN A 121 5.90 -10.03 -2.97
C GLN A 121 4.81 -9.39 -2.10
N TRP A 122 4.99 -8.13 -1.72
CA TRP A 122 4.00 -7.40 -0.92
C TRP A 122 2.65 -7.26 -1.62
N VAL A 123 2.64 -6.92 -2.92
CA VAL A 123 1.39 -6.87 -3.71
C VAL A 123 0.74 -8.26 -3.83
N HIS A 124 1.53 -9.32 -3.92
CA HIS A 124 1.02 -10.70 -3.96
C HIS A 124 0.39 -11.14 -2.65
N GLU A 125 0.93 -10.73 -1.50
CA GLU A 125 0.33 -10.99 -0.19
C GLU A 125 -1.02 -10.28 -0.05
N ILE A 126 -1.12 -9.06 -0.60
CA ILE A 126 -2.34 -8.24 -0.55
C ILE A 126 -3.35 -8.61 -1.66
N LYS A 127 -3.02 -9.61 -2.50
CA LYS A 127 -3.85 -10.12 -3.61
C LYS A 127 -5.33 -10.37 -3.24
N ARG A 128 -5.65 -10.69 -1.99
CA ARG A 128 -7.04 -10.84 -1.53
C ARG A 128 -7.88 -9.56 -1.67
N CYS A 129 -7.25 -8.40 -1.67
CA CYS A 129 -7.90 -7.09 -1.77
C CYS A 129 -8.01 -6.56 -3.21
N LEU A 130 -7.26 -7.13 -4.17
CA LEU A 130 -7.35 -6.78 -5.59
C LEU A 130 -8.38 -7.68 -6.28
N MET A 131 -9.18 -7.11 -7.19
CA MET A 131 -10.02 -7.94 -8.06
C MET A 131 -9.13 -8.88 -8.89
N ASN A 132 -9.56 -10.12 -9.09
CA ASN A 132 -8.75 -11.17 -9.73
C ASN A 132 -8.20 -10.75 -11.11
N VAL A 133 -9.00 -9.99 -11.88
CA VAL A 133 -8.65 -9.51 -13.23
C VAL A 133 -7.46 -8.55 -13.21
N ASP A 134 -7.48 -7.57 -12.30
CA ASP A 134 -6.41 -6.58 -12.13
C ASP A 134 -5.10 -7.23 -11.69
N TYR A 135 -5.21 -8.26 -10.85
CA TYR A 135 -4.07 -9.03 -10.39
C TYR A 135 -3.38 -9.80 -11.53
N TYR A 136 -4.13 -10.44 -12.43
CA TYR A 136 -3.52 -11.15 -13.58
C TYR A 136 -2.79 -10.20 -14.53
N ALA A 137 -3.36 -9.01 -14.77
CA ALA A 137 -2.71 -8.00 -15.57
C ALA A 137 -1.39 -7.53 -14.93
N ALA A 138 -1.35 -7.42 -13.59
CA ALA A 138 -0.13 -7.15 -12.86
C ALA A 138 0.90 -8.27 -12.98
N VAL A 139 0.51 -9.54 -12.83
CA VAL A 139 1.42 -10.70 -12.98
C VAL A 139 2.00 -10.78 -14.40
N TYR A 140 1.17 -10.58 -15.41
CA TYR A 140 1.66 -10.55 -16.80
C TYR A 140 2.68 -9.42 -17.00
N LYS A 141 2.39 -8.22 -16.50
CA LYS A 141 3.33 -7.08 -16.53
C LYS A 141 4.60 -7.33 -15.72
N THR A 142 4.50 -8.00 -14.56
CA THR A 142 5.69 -8.41 -13.78
C THR A 142 6.59 -9.33 -14.60
N PHE A 143 6.01 -10.28 -15.33
CA PHE A 143 6.75 -11.27 -16.11
C PHE A 143 7.44 -10.61 -17.31
N GLU A 144 6.69 -9.80 -18.07
CA GLU A 144 7.21 -9.03 -19.21
C GLU A 144 8.36 -8.10 -18.79
N ALA A 145 8.16 -7.33 -17.71
CA ALA A 145 9.17 -6.40 -17.19
C ALA A 145 10.42 -7.13 -16.65
N SER A 146 10.23 -8.28 -16.01
CA SER A 146 11.36 -9.09 -15.50
C SER A 146 12.15 -9.73 -16.63
N ALA A 147 11.46 -10.29 -17.63
CA ALA A 147 12.08 -10.91 -18.79
C ALA A 147 12.89 -9.89 -19.61
N SER A 148 12.33 -8.69 -19.84
CA SER A 148 13.03 -7.62 -20.57
C SER A 148 14.25 -7.07 -19.83
N ARG A 149 14.27 -7.14 -18.49
CA ARG A 149 15.42 -6.73 -17.67
C ARG A 149 16.42 -7.85 -17.41
N GLY A 150 16.09 -9.10 -17.76
CA GLY A 150 16.88 -10.26 -17.39
C GLY A 150 16.87 -10.56 -15.88
N ASP A 151 15.85 -10.09 -15.15
CA ASP A 151 15.73 -10.35 -13.71
C ASP A 151 15.25 -11.79 -13.47
N LEU A 152 16.21 -12.70 -13.36
CA LEU A 152 15.94 -14.13 -13.18
C LEU A 152 15.25 -14.42 -11.84
N ARG A 153 15.51 -13.61 -10.80
CA ARG A 153 15.02 -13.86 -9.44
C ARG A 153 13.51 -13.67 -9.35
N THR A 154 12.98 -12.63 -9.96
CA THR A 154 11.54 -12.36 -10.00
C THR A 154 10.79 -13.40 -10.83
N VAL A 155 11.36 -13.85 -11.96
CA VAL A 155 10.76 -14.91 -12.79
C VAL A 155 10.74 -16.25 -12.05
N GLN A 156 11.85 -16.64 -11.41
CA GLN A 156 11.90 -17.85 -10.60
C GLN A 156 10.88 -17.83 -9.46
N TRP A 157 10.73 -16.68 -8.80
CA TRP A 157 9.72 -16.50 -7.77
C TRP A 157 8.29 -16.59 -8.33
N LEU A 158 8.01 -15.99 -9.50
CA LEU A 158 6.70 -16.09 -10.14
C LEU A 158 6.33 -17.55 -10.50
N VAL A 159 7.28 -18.33 -11.01
CA VAL A 159 7.06 -19.74 -11.37
C VAL A 159 6.81 -20.58 -10.11
N SER A 160 7.60 -20.41 -9.06
CA SER A 160 7.42 -21.18 -7.82
C SER A 160 6.06 -20.89 -7.16
N VAL A 161 5.57 -19.65 -7.24
CA VAL A 161 4.23 -19.27 -6.79
C VAL A 161 3.12 -19.97 -7.59
N GLN A 162 3.29 -20.17 -8.90
CA GLN A 162 2.32 -20.89 -9.73
C GLN A 162 2.29 -22.38 -9.43
N GLU A 163 3.46 -22.99 -9.23
CA GLU A 163 3.58 -24.41 -8.86
C GLU A 163 2.88 -24.70 -7.52
N GLN A 164 3.05 -23.82 -6.52
CA GLN A 164 2.35 -23.92 -5.24
C GLN A 164 0.82 -23.84 -5.38
N ARG A 165 0.32 -23.02 -6.31
CA ARG A 165 -1.13 -22.94 -6.58
C ARG A 165 -1.65 -24.21 -7.23
N ARG A 166 -0.89 -24.77 -8.17
CA ARG A 166 -1.24 -26.02 -8.87
C ARG A 166 -1.22 -27.23 -7.94
N GLY A 167 -0.33 -27.25 -6.95
CA GLY A 167 -0.31 -28.26 -5.88
C GLY A 167 -1.57 -28.21 -5.00
N ARG A 168 -2.00 -27.02 -4.57
CA ARG A 168 -3.22 -26.85 -3.74
C ARG A 168 -4.51 -27.24 -4.46
N SER A 169 -4.59 -27.04 -5.77
CA SER A 169 -5.77 -27.50 -6.54
C SER A 169 -5.86 -29.02 -6.72
N GLY A 170 -4.80 -29.77 -6.40
CA GLY A 170 -4.78 -31.24 -6.48
C GLY A 170 -5.26 -31.95 -5.21
N GLU A 171 -5.28 -31.27 -4.06
CA GLU A 171 -5.65 -31.88 -2.76
C GLU A 171 -7.14 -31.70 -2.40
N GLU A 172 -7.88 -30.81 -3.08
CA GLU A 172 -9.34 -30.66 -2.87
C GLU A 172 -10.19 -31.67 -3.68
N GLY A 173 -9.58 -32.64 -4.35
CA GLY A 173 -10.25 -33.61 -5.24
C GLY A 173 -10.39 -35.05 -4.73
N GLY A 174 -10.14 -35.33 -3.46
CA GLY A 174 -10.15 -36.70 -2.92
C GLY A 174 -10.79 -36.83 -1.54
N LEU A 175 -12.13 -36.87 -1.48
CA LEU A 175 -12.97 -37.33 -0.36
C LEU A 175 -14.45 -37.20 -0.80
N GLY A 176 -15.22 -38.24 -1.07
CA GLY A 176 -15.00 -39.68 -1.11
C GLY A 176 -16.28 -40.30 -1.69
N ASP A 177 -16.14 -41.22 -2.64
CA ASP A 177 -17.18 -42.17 -2.98
C ASP A 177 -16.82 -43.46 -2.24
N ASP A 178 -17.59 -43.83 -1.22
CA ASP A 178 -17.93 -45.23 -0.91
C ASP A 178 -19.08 -45.33 0.13
N GLU A 179 -20.11 -46.06 -0.30
CA GLU A 179 -21.14 -46.83 0.43
C GLU A 179 -22.30 -46.16 1.23
N VAL A 180 -23.41 -46.07 0.49
CA VAL A 180 -24.81 -46.46 0.82
C VAL A 180 -25.04 -47.28 2.09
N SER A 181 -25.90 -46.78 3.00
CA SER A 181 -26.93 -47.55 3.73
C SER A 181 -27.86 -46.64 4.57
N GLY A 182 -29.17 -46.66 4.30
CA GLY A 182 -30.24 -46.34 5.28
C GLY A 182 -30.79 -44.89 5.37
N ARG A 183 -32.02 -44.69 4.87
CA ARG A 183 -32.88 -43.47 5.01
C ARG A 183 -33.49 -43.33 6.44
N PRO A 184 -34.36 -42.33 6.75
CA PRO A 184 -34.27 -40.85 6.65
C PRO A 184 -34.80 -40.09 7.91
N LEU A 185 -34.83 -38.75 7.84
CA LEU A 185 -35.66 -37.77 8.60
C LEU A 185 -35.33 -37.48 10.08
N ALA A 186 -34.81 -36.29 10.37
CA ALA A 186 -35.49 -35.26 11.19
C ALA A 186 -34.70 -33.94 11.22
N ARG A 187 -35.46 -32.85 11.34
CA ARG A 187 -35.08 -31.43 11.34
C ARG A 187 -34.24 -31.02 12.55
N GLU A 188 -33.37 -30.03 12.34
CA GLU A 188 -33.07 -28.84 13.18
C GLU A 188 -31.64 -28.39 12.82
N GLY A 189 -31.39 -27.23 12.21
CA GLY A 189 -31.75 -25.92 12.69
C GLY A 189 -30.66 -25.34 13.59
N ARG A 190 -29.51 -24.88 13.03
CA ARG A 190 -28.80 -23.63 13.42
C ARG A 190 -27.39 -23.45 12.84
N GLN A 191 -27.20 -22.22 12.39
CA GLN A 191 -25.96 -21.42 12.31
C GLN A 191 -24.75 -21.93 11.52
N LEU A 192 -24.59 -21.34 10.34
CA LEU A 192 -23.31 -21.05 9.70
C LEU A 192 -22.44 -20.22 10.68
N ARG A 193 -21.38 -20.81 11.24
CA ARG A 193 -20.30 -20.02 11.86
C ARG A 193 -19.41 -19.47 10.76
N ALA A 194 -19.44 -18.16 10.59
CA ALA A 194 -18.41 -17.40 9.90
C ALA A 194 -17.08 -17.55 10.64
N GLY A 195 -16.14 -18.29 10.05
CA GLY A 195 -14.73 -18.28 10.45
C GLY A 195 -14.01 -17.11 9.78
N SER A 196 -14.32 -15.89 10.20
CA SER A 196 -13.57 -14.68 9.85
C SER A 196 -12.21 -14.69 10.54
N GLY A 197 -11.20 -15.26 9.89
CA GLY A 197 -9.80 -15.10 10.27
C GLY A 197 -9.28 -13.72 9.85
N CYS A 198 -9.67 -12.68 10.59
CA CYS A 198 -8.98 -11.40 10.60
C CYS A 198 -7.71 -11.58 11.44
N TRP A 199 -6.55 -11.67 10.78
CA TRP A 199 -5.28 -11.63 11.49
C TRP A 199 -5.07 -10.19 11.99
N VAL A 200 -5.40 -9.98 13.26
CA VAL A 200 -4.93 -8.84 14.06
C VAL A 200 -3.45 -9.09 14.35
N TRP A 201 -2.57 -8.22 13.87
CA TRP A 201 -1.21 -8.11 14.38
C TRP A 201 -1.15 -6.84 15.24
N ALA A 202 -1.19 -7.05 16.55
CA ALA A 202 -0.59 -6.20 17.58
C ALA A 202 0.64 -6.99 18.06
N SER A 203 1.81 -6.41 18.33
CA SER A 203 2.13 -5.12 18.94
C SER A 203 3.42 -4.52 18.38
#